data_AF-A0A518S9L6-F1
#
_entry.id   AF-A0A518S9L6-F1
#
_cell.length_a   1.000
_cell.length_b   1.000
_cell.length_c   1.000
_cell.angle_alpha   90.00
_cell.angle_beta   90.00
_cell.angle_gamma   90.00
#
_symmetry.space_group_name_H-M   'P 1'
#
loop_
_entity.id
_entity.type
_entity.pdbx_description
1 polymer ?
#
loop_
_entity_poly.entity_id
_entity_poly.type
_entity_poly.pdbx_seq_one_letter_code
_entity_poly.pdbx_strand_id
1 'polypeptide(L)' 'MNLDIGVFEDELDVLGVVVGVLVALMGVGTLAGMPWQYANSAVVTVGQILGALSAIVIGLGVAYFVHTTA' A
#
# COMPACT_ATOMS: atom_id res chain seq x y z
N MET A 1 -32.95 -0.36 11.95
CA MET A 1 -31.82 -1.16 12.44
C MET A 1 -30.57 -0.47 11.94
N ASN A 2 -29.99 0.40 12.77
CA ASN A 2 -28.71 1.03 12.44
C ASN A 2 -27.65 -0.02 12.68
N LEU A 3 -26.99 -0.48 11.61
CA LEU A 3 -25.75 -1.20 11.75
C LEU A 3 -24.69 -0.13 11.94
N ASP A 4 -24.53 0.36 13.18
CA ASP A 4 -23.35 1.11 13.59
C ASP A 4 -22.16 0.15 13.55
N ILE A 5 -21.73 -0.22 12.35
CA ILE A 5 -20.42 -0.79 12.10
C ILE A 5 -19.43 0.37 12.15
N GLY A 6 -19.21 0.91 13.36
CA GLY A 6 -18.28 1.99 13.67
C GLY A 6 -16.84 1.56 13.44
N VAL A 7 -16.49 1.31 12.18
CA VAL A 7 -15.15 0.94 11.72
C VAL A 7 -14.34 2.19 11.39
N PHE A 8 -15.00 3.31 11.04
CA PHE A 8 -14.31 4.54 10.67
C PHE A 8 -14.90 5.73 11.42
N GLU A 9 -14.02 6.64 11.86
CA GLU A 9 -14.39 7.79 12.69
C GLU A 9 -14.90 8.97 11.88
N ASP A 10 -14.33 9.20 10.69
CA ASP A 10 -14.78 10.24 9.77
C ASP A 10 -14.47 9.93 8.28
N GLU A 11 -14.78 10.86 7.38
CA GLU A 11 -14.51 10.71 5.94
C GLU A 11 -13.00 10.67 5.61
N LEU A 12 -12.15 11.35 6.40
CA LEU A 12 -10.70 11.36 6.19
C LEU A 12 -10.07 10.03 6.60
N ASP A 13 -10.58 9.37 7.63
CA ASP A 13 -10.17 8.03 8.05
C ASP A 13 -10.39 7.03 6.90
N VAL A 14 -11.61 7.00 6.34
CA VAL A 14 -11.94 6.16 5.17
C VAL A 14 -11.00 6.46 4.00
N LEU A 15 -10.80 7.74 3.66
CA LEU A 15 -9.92 8.12 2.54
C LEU A 15 -8.47 7.70 2.78
N GLY A 16 -7.95 7.88 4.00
CA GLY A 16 -6.58 7.51 4.35
C GLY A 16 -6.36 6.01 4.28
N VAL A 17 -7.30 5.21 4.78
CA VAL A 17 -7.25 3.75 4.69
C VAL A 17 -7.30 3.29 3.23
N VAL A 18 -8.23 3.82 2.43
CA VAL A 18 -8.35 3.46 1.00
C VAL A 18 -7.08 3.82 0.23
N VAL A 19 -6.51 5.01 0.44
CA VAL A 19 -5.26 5.44 -0.21
C VAL A 19 -4.09 4.56 0.23
N GLY A 20 -3.98 4.26 1.53
CA GLY A 20 -2.94 3.37 2.05
C GLY A 20 -3.01 1.97 1.43
N VAL A 21 -4.21 1.37 1.39
CA VAL A 21 -4.44 0.06 0.74
C VAL A 21 -4.11 0.12 -0.75
N LEU A 22 -4.53 1.17 -1.46
CA LEU A 22 -4.21 1.34 -2.88
C LEU A 22 -2.70 1.35 -3.13
N VAL A 23 -1.95 2.13 -2.35
CA VAL A 23 -0.48 2.20 -2.47
C VAL A 23 0.15 0.82 -2.19
N ALA A 24 -0.36 0.09 -1.20
CA ALA A 24 0.13 -1.25 -0.92
C ALA A 24 -0.15 -2.21 -2.10
N LEU A 25 -1.35 -2.15 -2.68
CA LEU A 25 -1.72 -2.93 -3.85
C LEU A 25 -0.87 -2.59 -5.08
N MET A 26 -0.46 -1.33 -5.26
CA MET A 26 0.47 -0.95 -6.32
C MET A 26 1.84 -1.64 -6.17
N GLY A 27 2.34 -1.75 -4.94
CA GLY A 27 3.55 -2.52 -4.64
C GLY A 27 3.38 -4.01 -4.96
N VAL A 28 2.26 -4.62 -4.56
CA VAL A 28 1.92 -6.02 -4.88
C VAL A 28 1.81 -6.22 -6.39
N GLY A 29 1.11 -5.33 -7.10
CA GLY A 29 0.98 -5.36 -8.56
C GLY A 29 2.32 -5.25 -9.27
N THR A 30 3.24 -4.44 -8.73
CA THR A 30 4.61 -4.34 -9.25
C THR A 30 5.36 -5.66 -9.08
N LEU A 31 5.24 -6.31 -7.91
CA LEU A 31 5.86 -7.62 -7.69
C LEU A 31 5.27 -8.69 -8.62
N ALA A 32 3.94 -8.69 -8.80
CA ALA A 32 3.24 -9.61 -9.68
C ALA A 32 3.61 -9.42 -11.16
N GLY A 33 3.81 -8.16 -11.58
CA GLY A 33 4.23 -7.82 -12.94
C GLY A 33 5.69 -8.18 -13.24
N MET A 34 6.51 -8.45 -12.22
CA MET A 34 7.91 -8.86 -12.32
C MET A 34 8.72 -8.07 -13.37
N PRO A 35 8.76 -6.72 -13.31
CA PRO A 35 9.39 -5.89 -14.35
C PRO A 35 10.88 -6.18 -14.54
N TRP A 36 11.54 -6.77 -13.54
CA TRP A 36 12.94 -7.19 -13.62
C TRP A 36 13.19 -8.32 -14.60
N GLN A 37 12.16 -9.04 -15.07
CA GLN A 37 12.30 -9.99 -16.19
C GLN A 37 12.83 -9.31 -17.47
N TYR A 38 12.66 -7.98 -17.59
CA TYR A 38 13.14 -7.18 -18.71
C TYR A 38 14.39 -6.34 -18.38
N ALA A 39 14.96 -6.50 -17.18
CA ALA A 39 16.13 -5.76 -16.74
C ALA A 39 17.42 -6.50 -17.12
N ASN A 40 18.43 -5.76 -17.58
CA ASN A 40 19.77 -6.31 -17.89
C ASN A 40 20.81 -6.02 -16.80
N SER A 41 20.36 -5.65 -15.59
CA SER A 41 21.21 -5.26 -14.47
C SER A 41 20.67 -5.79 -13.15
N ALA A 42 21.56 -6.46 -12.39
CA ALA A 42 21.25 -6.97 -11.05
C ALA A 42 20.92 -5.85 -10.07
N VAL A 43 21.62 -4.71 -10.15
CA VAL A 43 21.38 -3.55 -9.27
C VAL A 43 19.98 -2.98 -9.51
N VAL A 44 19.57 -2.87 -10.78
CA VAL A 44 18.23 -2.39 -11.15
C VAL A 44 17.16 -3.36 -10.64
N THR A 45 17.39 -4.66 -10.79
CA THR A 45 16.48 -5.70 -10.29
C THR A 45 16.26 -5.58 -8.78
N VAL A 46 17.34 -5.48 -8.01
CA VAL A 46 17.27 -5.31 -6.55
C VAL A 46 16.53 -4.01 -6.20
N GLY A 47 16.84 -2.90 -6.87
CA GLY A 47 16.16 -1.63 -6.63
C GLY A 47 14.66 -1.68 -6.90
N GLN A 48 14.24 -2.36 -7.97
CA GLN A 48 12.81 -2.55 -8.28
C GLN A 48 12.07 -3.36 -7.22
N ILE A 49 12.67 -4.46 -6.76
CA ILE A 49 12.10 -5.30 -5.70
C ILE A 49 12.00 -4.52 -4.40
N LEU A 50 13.08 -3.85 -3.99
CA LEU A 50 13.08 -3.03 -2.77
C LEU A 50 12.07 -1.88 -2.85
N GLY A 51 11.97 -1.21 -4.00
CA GLY A 51 10.98 -0.17 -4.23
C GLY A 51 9.54 -0.68 -4.11
N ALA A 52 9.24 -1.83 -4.70
CA ALA A 52 7.93 -2.46 -4.61
C ALA A 52 7.58 -2.86 -3.17
N LEU A 53 8.52 -3.48 -2.43
CA LEU A 53 8.34 -3.82 -1.02
C LEU A 53 8.14 -2.56 -0.16
N SER A 54 8.89 -1.49 -0.45
CA SER A 54 8.75 -0.22 0.26
C SER A 54 7.37 0.39 0.05
N ALA A 55 6.82 0.33 -1.17
CA ALA A 55 5.45 0.78 -1.45
C ALA A 55 4.41 0.01 -0.62
N ILE A 56 4.58 -1.31 -0.47
CA ILE A 56 3.71 -2.14 0.40
C ILE A 56 3.77 -1.64 1.84
N VAL A 57 4.98 -1.51 2.38
CA VAL A 57 5.18 -1.07 3.77
C VAL A 57 4.62 0.32 4.01
N ILE A 58 4.86 1.26 3.09
CA ILE A 58 4.35 2.63 3.20
C ILE A 58 2.83 2.64 3.13
N GLY A 59 2.22 1.93 2.16
CA GLY A 59 0.77 1.89 2.02
C GLY A 59 0.07 1.31 3.25
N LEU A 60 0.54 0.17 3.74
CA LEU A 60 0.02 -0.42 4.98
C LEU A 60 0.29 0.47 6.20
N GLY A 61 1.46 1.12 6.25
CA GLY A 61 1.82 2.05 7.30
C GLY A 61 0.88 3.27 7.36
N VAL A 62 0.52 3.84 6.22
CA VAL A 62 -0.45 4.94 6.13
C VAL A 62 -1.83 4.48 6.57
N ALA A 63 -2.33 3.35 6.03
CA ALA A 63 -3.64 2.84 6.40
C ALA A 63 -3.76 2.55 7.90
N TYR A 64 -2.72 1.92 8.47
CA TYR A 64 -2.67 1.65 9.90
C TYR A 64 -2.58 2.95 10.72
N PHE A 65 -1.68 3.86 10.36
CA PHE A 65 -1.46 5.09 11.11
C PHE A 65 -2.72 5.93 11.16
N VAL A 66 -3.36 6.19 10.01
CA VAL A 66 -4.58 7.00 9.93
C VAL A 66 -5.69 6.38 10.77
N HIS A 67 -5.97 5.09 10.60
CA HIS A 67 -7.06 4.43 11.33
C HIS A 67 -6.85 4.37 12.85
N THR A 68 -5.60 4.44 13.33
CA THR A 68 -5.31 4.44 14.77
C THR A 68 -5.20 5.83 15.39
N THR A 69 -5.22 6.88 14.58
CA THR A 69 -4.99 8.28 15.03
C THR A 69 -6.06 9.27 14.60
N ALA A 70 -7.00 8.85 13.74
CA ALA A 70 -8.25 9.56 13.48
C ALA A 70 -9.10 9.66 14.76
#